data_AF-A0A1U8BPK2-F1
#
_entry.id   AF-A0A1U8BPK2-F1
#
_cell.length_a   1.000
_cell.length_b   1.000
_cell.length_c   1.000
_cell.angle_alpha   90.00
_cell.angle_beta   90.00
_cell.angle_gamma   90.00
#
_symmetry.space_group_name_H-M   'P 1'
#
loop_
_entity.id
_entity.type
_entity.pdbx_description
1 polymer ?
#
loop_
_entity_poly.entity_id
_entity_poly.type
_entity_poly.pdbx_seq_one_letter_code
_entity_poly.pdbx_strand_id
1 'polypeptide(L)'
;LEWKLVYVGSAEDETYDQLLESVLVGPVNVGNYRFVFQADPPDPSKIREEDIIGVTVLLLTCSYLGQEFVRVGYYVNNDYDDEQLREEPPPKVLIDRVQRNILADKPRVTKFPINFHPETNENGGQAAHSPDHPSETNVNGEQPPPSPEHSSDK
;
A
#
# COMPACT_ATOMS: atom_id res chain seq x y z
N LEU A 1 -10.70 9.86 11.18
CA LEU A 1 -10.55 8.86 10.11
C LEU A 1 -10.24 9.61 8.83
N GLU A 2 -9.34 9.09 8.01
CA GLU A 2 -9.09 9.60 6.66
C GLU A 2 -9.55 8.54 5.68
N TRP A 3 -10.45 8.91 4.76
CA TRP A 3 -10.91 8.05 3.69
C TRP A 3 -10.33 8.56 2.37
N LYS A 4 -9.72 7.68 1.58
CA LYS A 4 -9.18 8.02 0.26
C LYS A 4 -9.78 7.12 -0.80
N LEU A 5 -10.14 7.71 -1.93
CA LEU A 5 -10.52 6.99 -3.13
C LEU A 5 -9.39 7.13 -4.16
N VAL A 6 -8.81 6.01 -4.56
CA VAL A 6 -7.67 5.96 -5.49
C VAL A 6 -8.05 5.12 -6.70
N TYR A 7 -7.73 5.61 -7.89
CA TYR A 7 -7.85 4.86 -9.14
C TYR A 7 -6.47 4.36 -9.55
N VAL A 8 -6.35 3.07 -9.85
CA VAL A 8 -5.10 2.46 -10.30
C VAL A 8 -4.88 2.76 -11.78
N GLY A 9 -3.87 3.57 -12.10
CA GLY A 9 -3.62 4.02 -13.46
C GLY A 9 -2.75 3.06 -14.30
N SER A 10 -2.06 2.14 -13.64
CA SER A 10 -1.36 1.01 -14.25
C SER A 10 -1.24 -0.12 -13.24
N ALA A 11 -1.37 -1.37 -13.68
CA ALA A 11 -1.17 -2.52 -12.79
C ALA A 11 0.31 -2.73 -12.42
N GLU A 12 1.23 -2.17 -13.20
CA GLU A 12 2.68 -2.40 -13.08
C GLU A 12 3.42 -1.23 -12.42
N ASP A 13 2.80 -0.04 -12.39
CA ASP A 13 3.45 1.19 -11.95
C ASP A 13 2.49 2.09 -11.15
N GLU A 14 2.73 2.15 -9.84
CA GLU A 14 1.94 2.94 -8.89
C GLU A 14 2.08 4.45 -9.09
N THR A 15 3.06 4.93 -9.88
CA THR A 15 3.20 6.36 -10.17
C THR A 15 2.06 6.92 -11.03
N TYR A 16 1.30 6.02 -11.67
CA TYR A 16 0.08 6.35 -12.41
C TYR A 16 -1.17 6.37 -11.51
N ASP A 17 -1.07 5.97 -10.24
CA ASP A 17 -2.21 5.98 -9.33
C ASP A 17 -2.69 7.42 -9.08
N GLN A 18 -4.01 7.58 -9.15
CA GLN A 18 -4.65 8.88 -9.01
C GLN A 18 -5.50 8.91 -7.75
N LEU A 19 -5.13 9.76 -6.79
CA LEU A 19 -6.00 10.10 -5.67
C LEU A 19 -7.17 10.94 -6.20
N LEU A 20 -8.35 10.34 -6.27
CA LEU A 20 -9.56 10.99 -6.75
C LEU A 20 -10.19 11.90 -5.69
N GLU A 21 -10.18 11.47 -4.43
CA GLU A 21 -10.71 12.25 -3.32
C GLU A 21 -10.14 11.79 -1.97
N SER A 22 -10.03 12.72 -1.02
CA SER A 22 -9.59 12.48 0.36
C SER A 22 -10.47 13.23 1.36
N VAL A 23 -11.20 12.48 2.20
CA VAL A 23 -12.13 13.05 3.17
C VAL A 23 -11.70 12.69 4.59
N LEU A 24 -11.59 13.73 5.44
CA LEU A 24 -11.41 13.56 6.87
C LEU A 24 -12.78 13.51 7.57
N VAL A 25 -13.00 12.45 8.34
CA VAL A 25 -14.21 12.24 9.16
C VAL A 25 -13.80 12.22 10.62
N GLY A 26 -14.24 13.22 11.39
CA GLY A 26 -14.01 13.30 12.84
C GLY A 26 -14.59 14.57 13.47
N PRO A 27 -14.79 14.58 14.81
CA PRO A 27 -14.68 13.45 15.74
C PRO A 27 -15.77 12.39 15.51
N VAL A 28 -15.45 11.11 15.74
CA VAL A 28 -16.38 9.98 15.52
C VAL A 28 -16.71 9.34 16.86
N ASN A 29 -17.99 9.33 17.23
CA ASN A 29 -18.46 8.62 18.42
C ASN A 29 -18.71 7.14 18.10
N VAL A 30 -18.90 6.31 19.11
CA VAL A 30 -19.32 4.92 18.90
C VAL A 30 -20.73 4.92 18.29
N GLY A 31 -20.90 4.24 17.16
CA GLY A 31 -22.18 4.14 16.47
C GLY A 31 -22.02 3.68 15.02
N ASN A 32 -23.15 3.59 14.33
CA ASN A 32 -23.19 3.30 12.90
C ASN A 32 -23.34 4.60 12.12
N TYR A 33 -22.46 4.82 11.15
CA TYR A 33 -22.46 5.99 10.29
C TYR A 33 -22.62 5.59 8.84
N ARG A 34 -23.27 6.48 8.07
CA ARG A 34 -23.38 6.38 6.61
C ARG A 34 -23.18 7.76 6.04
N PHE A 35 -22.35 7.86 5.02
CA PHE A 35 -22.13 9.07 4.25
C PHE A 35 -22.01 8.72 2.77
N VAL A 36 -22.26 9.69 1.91
CA VAL A 36 -22.01 9.57 0.48
C VAL A 36 -20.58 10.01 0.22
N PHE A 37 -19.82 9.17 -0.49
CA PHE A 37 -18.47 9.47 -0.90
C PHE A 37 -18.47 9.60 -2.43
N GLN A 38 -18.32 10.83 -2.93
CA GLN A 38 -18.32 11.16 -4.35
C GLN A 38 -16.98 11.79 -4.72
N ALA A 39 -16.49 11.48 -5.92
CA ALA A 39 -15.25 12.01 -6.47
C ALA A 39 -15.39 12.23 -7.97
N ASP A 40 -14.54 13.11 -8.52
CA ASP A 40 -14.39 13.30 -9.96
C ASP A 40 -13.70 12.05 -10.61
N PRO A 41 -13.88 11.84 -11.92
CA PRO A 41 -13.20 10.74 -12.62
C PRO A 41 -11.66 10.93 -12.64
N PRO A 42 -10.88 9.86 -12.86
CA PRO A 42 -9.45 9.98 -13.11
C PRO A 42 -9.19 10.81 -14.37
N ASP A 43 -8.04 11.47 -14.43
CA ASP A 43 -7.52 12.16 -15.61
C ASP A 43 -6.97 11.11 -16.60
N PRO A 44 -7.58 10.93 -17.78
CA PRO A 44 -7.13 9.91 -18.74
C PRO A 44 -5.72 10.13 -19.26
N SER A 45 -5.20 11.37 -19.23
CA SER A 45 -3.84 11.69 -19.68
C SER A 45 -2.75 11.21 -18.73
N LYS A 46 -3.13 10.82 -17.51
CA LYS A 46 -2.25 10.28 -16.47
C LYS A 46 -2.48 8.78 -16.24
N ILE A 47 -3.17 8.11 -17.16
CA ILE A 47 -3.28 6.65 -17.21
C ILE A 47 -2.29 6.17 -18.27
N ARG A 48 -1.64 5.04 -18.02
CA ARG A 48 -0.76 4.43 -19.00
C ARG A 48 -1.59 4.00 -20.22
N GLU A 49 -1.14 4.31 -21.43
CA GLU A 49 -1.99 4.24 -22.65
C GLU A 49 -2.57 2.83 -22.88
N GLU A 50 -1.76 1.80 -22.62
CA GLU A 50 -2.15 0.39 -22.70
C GLU A 50 -3.14 -0.06 -21.60
N ASP A 51 -3.25 0.70 -20.50
CA ASP A 51 -4.10 0.37 -19.33
C ASP A 51 -5.43 1.16 -19.33
N ILE A 52 -5.68 2.00 -20.34
CA ILE A 52 -6.93 2.77 -20.45
C ILE A 52 -8.13 1.84 -20.70
N ILE A 53 -7.96 0.85 -21.59
CA ILE A 53 -8.97 -0.18 -21.90
C ILE A 53 -8.62 -1.47 -21.16
N GLY A 54 -9.63 -2.16 -20.67
CA GLY A 54 -9.49 -3.41 -19.94
C GLY A 54 -9.77 -3.25 -18.45
N VAL A 55 -9.19 -4.15 -17.66
CA VAL A 55 -9.50 -4.27 -16.23
C VAL A 55 -8.47 -3.52 -15.40
N THR A 56 -8.95 -2.65 -14.52
CA THR A 56 -8.16 -1.99 -13.46
C THR A 56 -8.89 -2.06 -12.12
N VAL A 57 -8.42 -1.33 -11.11
CA VAL A 57 -8.92 -1.35 -9.73
C VAL A 57 -9.21 0.07 -9.22
N LEU A 58 -10.33 0.21 -8.52
CA LEU A 58 -10.62 1.36 -7.66
C LEU A 58 -10.43 0.94 -6.19
N LEU A 59 -9.63 1.70 -5.45
CA LEU A 59 -9.29 1.43 -4.06
C LEU A 59 -9.93 2.48 -3.14
N LEU A 60 -10.79 2.03 -2.24
CA LEU A 60 -11.26 2.83 -1.11
C LEU A 60 -10.47 2.43 0.14
N THR A 61 -9.63 3.32 0.65
CA THR A 61 -8.85 3.08 1.87
C THR A 61 -9.38 3.90 3.03
N CYS A 62 -9.24 3.37 4.24
CA CYS A 62 -9.47 4.14 5.46
C CYS A 62 -8.29 3.99 6.41
N SER A 63 -7.85 5.15 6.92
CA SER A 63 -6.74 5.28 7.83
C SER A 63 -7.15 5.94 9.13
N TYR A 64 -6.51 5.54 10.23
CA TYR A 64 -6.57 6.19 11.52
C TYR A 64 -5.15 6.55 11.96
N LEU A 65 -4.92 7.83 12.28
CA LEU A 65 -3.58 8.35 12.62
C LEU A 65 -2.51 8.00 11.56
N GLY A 66 -2.87 8.11 10.28
CA GLY A 66 -1.99 7.79 9.15
C GLY A 66 -1.75 6.30 8.90
N GLN A 67 -2.26 5.40 9.76
CA GLN A 67 -2.17 3.96 9.57
C GLN A 67 -3.43 3.45 8.89
N GLU A 68 -3.28 2.87 7.70
CA GLU A 68 -4.37 2.22 6.98
C GLU A 68 -4.80 0.95 7.73
N PHE A 69 -6.10 0.80 7.99
CA PHE A 69 -6.64 -0.38 8.67
C PHE A 69 -7.66 -1.16 7.82
N VAL A 70 -8.17 -0.55 6.75
CA VAL A 70 -9.05 -1.24 5.80
C VAL A 70 -8.84 -0.69 4.38
N ARG A 71 -8.86 -1.61 3.43
CA ARG A 71 -8.86 -1.36 1.99
C ARG A 71 -9.97 -2.16 1.33
N VAL A 72 -10.76 -1.49 0.51
CA VAL A 72 -11.80 -2.10 -0.31
C VAL A 72 -11.48 -1.86 -1.77
N GLY A 73 -11.12 -2.91 -2.48
CA GLY A 73 -10.86 -2.88 -3.92
C GLY A 73 -12.07 -3.30 -4.73
N TYR A 74 -12.36 -2.56 -5.79
CA TYR A 74 -13.35 -2.91 -6.80
C TYR A 74 -12.66 -3.09 -8.14
N TYR A 75 -12.95 -4.19 -8.83
CA TYR A 75 -12.56 -4.31 -10.23
C TYR A 75 -13.39 -3.34 -11.07
N VAL A 76 -12.70 -2.67 -11.97
CA VAL A 76 -13.26 -1.73 -12.93
C VAL A 76 -12.94 -2.25 -14.31
N ASN A 77 -13.94 -2.48 -15.14
CA ASN A 77 -13.75 -2.79 -16.56
C ASN A 77 -14.06 -1.53 -17.37
N ASN A 78 -13.06 -1.04 -18.10
CA ASN A 78 -13.21 0.03 -19.08
C ASN A 78 -13.25 -0.60 -20.47
N ASP A 79 -14.33 -0.39 -21.20
CA ASP A 79 -14.49 -0.97 -22.53
C ASP A 79 -15.28 -0.01 -23.41
N TYR A 80 -15.24 -0.21 -24.73
CA TYR A 80 -16.10 0.58 -25.62
C TYR A 80 -17.56 0.15 -25.48
N ASP A 81 -18.47 1.11 -25.57
CA ASP A 81 -19.91 0.86 -25.59
C ASP A 81 -20.37 0.24 -26.94
N ASP A 82 -19.63 0.52 -28.00
CA ASP A 82 -19.86 0.02 -29.36
C ASP A 82 -19.18 -1.35 -29.59
N GLU A 83 -19.89 -2.29 -30.20
CA GLU A 83 -19.39 -3.63 -30.48
C GLU A 83 -18.29 -3.65 -31.56
N GLN A 84 -18.43 -2.82 -32.61
CA GLN A 84 -17.44 -2.75 -33.67
C GLN A 84 -16.10 -2.18 -33.15
N LEU A 85 -16.15 -1.18 -32.26
CA LEU A 85 -14.94 -0.66 -31.62
C LEU A 85 -14.25 -1.68 -30.70
N ARG A 86 -14.99 -2.66 -30.17
CA ARG A 86 -14.40 -3.74 -29.35
C ARG A 86 -13.75 -4.82 -30.20
N GLU A 87 -14.38 -5.19 -31.33
CA GLU A 87 -13.83 -6.17 -32.26
C GLU A 87 -12.62 -5.63 -33.04
N GLU A 88 -12.67 -4.35 -33.42
CA GLU A 88 -11.63 -3.66 -34.18
C GLU A 88 -11.21 -2.36 -33.47
N PRO A 89 -10.45 -2.45 -32.36
CA PRO A 89 -10.06 -1.27 -31.60
C PRO A 89 -9.16 -0.35 -32.43
N PRO A 90 -9.42 0.98 -32.42
CA PRO A 90 -8.60 1.93 -33.14
C PRO A 90 -7.18 2.00 -32.55
N PRO A 91 -6.15 2.36 -33.34
CA PRO A 91 -4.78 2.47 -32.83
C PRO A 91 -4.60 3.47 -31.68
N LYS A 92 -5.45 4.49 -31.62
CA LYS A 92 -5.50 5.47 -30.53
C LYS A 92 -6.84 5.37 -29.82
N VAL A 93 -6.80 5.30 -28.50
CA VAL A 93 -8.00 5.16 -27.67
C VAL A 93 -8.94 6.37 -27.82
N LEU A 94 -10.23 6.10 -28.03
CA LEU A 94 -11.27 7.11 -28.12
C LEU A 94 -11.94 7.29 -26.74
N ILE A 95 -11.34 8.12 -25.88
CA ILE A 95 -11.75 8.32 -24.48
C ILE A 95 -13.26 8.58 -24.34
N ASP A 96 -13.84 9.41 -25.21
CA ASP A 96 -15.27 9.77 -25.17
C ASP A 96 -16.24 8.60 -25.45
N ARG A 97 -15.71 7.46 -25.91
CA ARG A 97 -16.44 6.22 -26.18
C ARG A 97 -16.21 5.14 -25.13
N VAL A 98 -15.36 5.41 -24.13
CA VAL A 98 -15.05 4.45 -23.07
C VAL A 98 -16.14 4.49 -22.01
N GLN A 99 -16.70 3.32 -21.73
CA GLN A 99 -17.65 3.11 -20.65
C GLN A 99 -16.98 2.34 -19.51
N ARG A 100 -17.19 2.84 -18.28
CA ARG A 100 -16.71 2.24 -17.05
C ARG A 100 -17.80 1.39 -16.40
N ASN A 101 -17.50 0.11 -16.16
CA ASN A 101 -18.32 -0.77 -15.35
C ASN A 101 -17.57 -1.21 -14.08
N ILE A 102 -18.14 -0.94 -12.91
CA ILE A 102 -17.55 -1.31 -11.62
C ILE A 102 -18.23 -2.60 -11.13
N LEU A 103 -17.46 -3.63 -10.83
CA LEU A 103 -17.97 -4.88 -10.26
C LEU A 103 -18.27 -4.70 -8.77
N ALA A 104 -19.32 -3.93 -8.47
CA ALA A 104 -19.70 -3.52 -7.13
C ALA A 104 -20.12 -4.68 -6.22
N ASP A 105 -20.66 -5.77 -6.79
CA ASP A 105 -21.18 -6.91 -6.03
C ASP A 105 -20.09 -7.84 -5.46
N LYS A 106 -18.83 -7.70 -5.92
CA LYS A 106 -17.71 -8.57 -5.50
C LYS A 106 -16.50 -7.76 -5.03
N PRO A 107 -16.63 -6.91 -4.00
CA PRO A 107 -15.51 -6.16 -3.47
C PRO A 107 -14.45 -7.09 -2.86
N ARG A 108 -13.20 -6.68 -2.94
CA ARG A 108 -12.07 -7.30 -2.23
C ARG A 108 -11.76 -6.47 -1.01
N VAL A 109 -12.04 -7.02 0.17
CA VAL A 109 -11.81 -6.34 1.45
C VAL A 109 -10.57 -6.91 2.11
N THR A 110 -9.58 -6.05 2.35
CA THR A 110 -8.36 -6.36 3.11
C THR A 110 -8.37 -5.53 4.38
N LYS A 111 -8.04 -6.15 5.52
CA LYS A 111 -7.95 -5.49 6.82
C LYS A 111 -6.52 -5.58 7.33
N PHE A 112 -6.02 -4.49 7.89
CA PHE A 112 -4.68 -4.40 8.45
C PHE A 112 -4.81 -4.14 9.96
N PRO A 113 -4.17 -4.95 10.81
CA PRO A 113 -4.11 -4.66 12.24
C PRO A 113 -3.33 -3.37 12.49
N ILE A 114 -3.88 -2.45 13.28
CA ILE A 114 -3.22 -1.21 13.70
C ILE A 114 -3.45 -0.97 15.20
N ASN A 115 -2.67 -0.08 15.80
CA ASN A 115 -2.93 0.40 17.15
C ASN A 115 -3.89 1.61 17.13
N PHE A 116 -5.12 1.42 17.63
CA PHE A 116 -6.13 2.48 17.77
C PHE A 116 -5.97 3.31 19.06
N HIS A 117 -5.17 2.83 20.01
CA HIS A 117 -4.88 3.48 21.28
C HIS A 117 -3.36 3.56 21.46
N PRO A 118 -2.67 4.40 20.66
CA PRO A 118 -1.27 4.69 20.95
C PRO A 118 -1.20 5.24 22.36
N GLU A 119 -0.42 4.59 23.24
CA GLU A 119 -0.12 5.08 24.58
C GLU A 119 0.29 6.54 24.43
N THR A 120 -0.53 7.45 24.95
CA THR A 120 -0.18 8.86 24.96
C THR A 120 0.92 8.96 25.99
N ASN A 121 2.18 8.99 25.54
CA ASN A 121 3.34 9.17 26.43
C ASN A 121 3.28 10.59 27.04
N GLU A 122 2.43 10.76 28.03
CA GLU A 122 2.43 11.91 28.96
C GLU A 122 3.28 11.63 30.20
N ASN A 123 3.92 10.46 30.31
CA ASN A 123 4.87 10.19 31.39
C ASN A 123 6.26 9.90 30.84
N GLY A 124 7.15 10.87 31.03
CA GLY A 124 8.58 10.68 30.80
C GLY A 124 9.15 9.57 31.68
N GLY A 125 9.95 8.71 31.06
CA GLY A 125 10.91 7.82 31.74
C GLY A 125 10.51 6.35 31.82
N GLN A 126 11.06 5.53 30.93
CA GLN A 126 12.14 4.58 31.23
C GLN A 126 12.36 3.63 30.04
N ALA A 127 13.64 3.44 29.70
CA ALA A 127 14.10 2.62 28.59
C ALA A 127 13.69 1.15 28.76
N ALA A 128 13.12 0.56 27.71
CA ALA A 128 12.82 -0.86 27.65
C ALA A 128 14.12 -1.67 27.46
N HIS A 129 14.45 -2.50 28.45
CA HIS A 129 15.42 -3.58 28.33
C HIS A 129 14.80 -4.74 27.53
N SER A 130 15.49 -5.20 26.48
CA SER A 130 15.17 -6.44 25.76
C SER A 130 15.69 -7.67 26.52
N PRO A 131 14.99 -8.81 26.53
CA PRO A 131 15.41 -10.00 27.26
C PRO A 131 16.37 -10.91 26.46
N ASP A 132 17.39 -11.38 27.18
CA ASP A 132 18.34 -12.49 27.02
C ASP A 132 18.37 -13.37 25.76
N HIS A 133 19.60 -13.53 25.24
CA HIS A 133 20.08 -14.76 24.58
C HIS A 133 21.22 -15.37 25.44
N PRO A 134 21.24 -16.70 25.69
CA PRO A 134 22.17 -17.31 26.63
C PRO A 134 23.56 -17.58 26.05
N SER A 135 24.55 -17.48 26.93
CA SER A 135 25.98 -17.71 26.76
C SER A 135 26.35 -19.19 26.57
N GLU A 136 27.34 -19.46 25.72
CA GLU A 136 28.59 -20.21 26.00
C GLU A 136 29.10 -21.02 24.80
N THR A 137 30.30 -20.69 24.31
CA THR A 137 31.40 -21.66 24.13
C THR A 137 32.73 -20.95 23.86
N ASN A 138 33.68 -21.16 24.77
CA ASN A 138 35.10 -20.84 24.62
C ASN A 138 35.77 -21.84 23.66
N VAL A 139 36.47 -21.38 22.62
CA VAL A 139 37.75 -21.95 22.18
C VAL A 139 38.65 -20.84 21.63
N ASN A 140 39.86 -20.77 22.18
CA ASN A 140 40.93 -19.81 21.94
C ASN A 140 41.76 -20.19 20.68
N GLY A 141 42.18 -19.19 19.90
CA GLY A 141 43.22 -19.24 18.85
C GLY A 141 43.11 -17.95 18.03
N GLU A 142 44.10 -17.09 17.83
CA GLU A 142 45.56 -17.20 17.76
C GLU A 142 46.15 -15.80 18.03
N GLN A 143 47.29 -15.71 18.73
CA GLN A 143 48.06 -14.48 18.93
C GLN A 143 49.36 -14.56 18.08
N PRO A 144 49.85 -13.46 17.47
CA PRO A 144 50.86 -13.51 16.41
C PRO A 144 52.30 -13.72 16.91
N PRO A 145 53.25 -14.08 16.03
CA PRO A 145 54.52 -14.69 16.42
C PRO A 145 55.62 -13.66 16.73
N PRO A 146 56.64 -14.07 17.50
CA PRO A 146 57.97 -13.49 17.38
C PRO A 146 59.00 -14.52 16.87
N SER A 147 59.91 -14.06 16.02
CA SER A 147 61.16 -14.75 15.63
C SER A 147 62.36 -14.06 16.31
N PRO A 148 63.61 -14.52 16.11
CA PRO A 148 64.18 -15.85 16.25
C PRO A 148 65.40 -15.84 17.24
N GLU A 149 65.96 -17.02 17.56
CA GLU A 149 67.41 -17.35 17.54
C GLU A 149 67.85 -18.38 18.61
N HIS A 150 68.51 -19.41 18.08
CA HIS A 150 69.69 -20.15 18.53
C HIS A 150 69.84 -20.77 19.94
N SER A 151 70.16 -22.09 19.88
CA SER A 151 71.25 -22.77 20.62
C SER A 151 71.05 -22.93 22.13
N SER A 152 71.33 -24.02 22.85
CA SER A 152 71.94 -25.35 22.66
C SER A 152 71.92 -25.96 24.08
N ASP A 153 71.80 -27.29 24.19
CA ASP A 153 72.27 -28.17 25.29
C ASP A 153 72.23 -27.61 26.75
N LYS A 154 71.56 -28.25 27.70
CA LYS A 154 71.75 -29.63 28.15
C LYS A 154 70.76 -29.93 29.29
#